data_AF-A0A9X2HZ90-F1
#
_entry.id   AF-A0A9X2HZ90-F1
#
_cell.length_a   1.000
_cell.length_b   1.000
_cell.length_c   1.000
_cell.angle_alpha   90.00
_cell.angle_beta   90.00
_cell.angle_gamma   90.00
#
_symmetry.space_group_name_H-M   'P 1'
#
loop_
_entity.id
_entity.type
_entity.pdbx_description
1 polymer ?
#
loop_
_entity_poly.entity_id
_entity_poly.type
_entity_poly.pdbx_seq_one_letter_code
_entity_poly.pdbx_strand_id
1 'polypeptide(L)'
;MIAASTRSLAQGVPADALRIALDEAQQLPPGEALASLAGFDPATLAPPRRLDLVTARAGLAIDAQLATLPNTRGRSGGYRPIDPAARIAPGHYALLLRRPLGDVTPQAAQARLTRELARLHARAAQAFAAIGMTEGSIGERYTRLWRDERFLYPDADAAVADMAALLAAARSRVAATIGPVPGWCTNVTVRGLSPAELAAGRNGYRVVPTPTQRGGYIVDLRRLRDRPRWTMPSVVAHELLPGHMIQLGLEGIAAPHPLRIDYAASFVEGWGIYAETLAAADGAFADPHALLGHLHWLIFRVARALADLGMHRDGWSRDEARARLVAWQGEPAYFAPFDTEVTRIAQEPASRVGEAMAWLAIADAVGTRRGTKRIAVHQRLLAAGRMRSEAVGNIS
;
A
#
# COMPACT_ATOMS: atom_id res chain seq x y z
N MET A 1 -62.24 -2.58 14.10
CA MET A 1 -61.14 -3.02 14.99
C MET A 1 -59.99 -3.56 14.14
N ILE A 2 -58.97 -2.76 13.82
CA ILE A 2 -57.62 -3.25 13.51
C ILE A 2 -56.63 -2.26 14.14
N ALA A 3 -55.66 -2.84 14.83
CA ALA A 3 -54.80 -2.25 15.84
C ALA A 3 -53.78 -1.23 15.31
N ALA A 4 -53.55 -0.21 16.13
CA ALA A 4 -52.31 0.52 16.18
C ALA A 4 -51.21 -0.38 16.77
N SER A 5 -50.02 -0.39 16.15
CA SER A 5 -48.80 -0.82 16.83
C SER A 5 -47.58 -0.11 16.23
N THR A 6 -47.23 0.98 16.91
CA THR A 6 -45.88 1.50 17.19
C THR A 6 -44.76 1.26 16.16
N ARG A 7 -44.47 2.29 15.36
CA ARG A 7 -43.11 2.54 14.86
C ARG A 7 -42.25 3.05 16.02
N SER A 8 -41.28 2.24 16.43
CA SER A 8 -40.18 2.68 17.27
C SER A 8 -39.32 3.68 16.50
N LEU A 9 -39.42 4.96 16.88
CA LEU A 9 -38.45 6.00 16.52
C LEU A 9 -37.17 5.74 17.32
N ALA A 10 -36.30 4.86 16.83
CA ALA A 10 -34.89 4.97 17.16
C ALA A 10 -34.39 6.24 16.45
N GLN A 11 -34.24 7.33 17.21
CA GLN A 11 -33.61 8.55 16.73
C GLN A 11 -32.15 8.23 16.38
N GLY A 12 -31.92 7.80 15.15
CA GLY A 12 -30.58 7.69 14.59
C GLY A 12 -29.97 9.08 14.56
N VAL A 13 -28.74 9.21 15.07
CA VAL A 13 -27.94 10.42 14.93
C VAL A 13 -27.90 10.79 13.44
N PRO A 14 -28.27 12.02 13.04
CA PRO A 14 -28.22 12.42 11.63
C PRO A 14 -26.83 12.13 11.05
N ALA A 15 -26.75 11.62 9.82
CA ALA A 15 -25.49 11.26 9.19
C ALA A 15 -24.48 12.43 9.17
N ASP A 16 -24.99 13.66 9.19
CA ASP A 16 -24.21 14.90 9.27
C ASP A 16 -23.59 15.13 10.65
N ALA A 17 -24.25 14.69 11.74
CA ALA A 17 -23.77 14.94 13.10
C ALA A 17 -22.47 14.17 13.41
N LEU A 18 -22.29 12.95 12.91
CA LEU A 18 -21.00 12.25 13.04
C LEU A 18 -19.91 12.94 12.22
N ARG A 19 -20.22 13.36 10.98
CA ARG A 19 -19.24 14.03 10.12
C ARG A 19 -18.74 15.32 10.77
N ILE A 20 -19.66 16.14 11.30
CA ILE A 20 -19.36 17.36 12.06
C ILE A 20 -18.48 17.03 13.27
N ALA A 21 -18.85 16.03 14.08
CA ALA A 21 -18.06 15.66 15.26
C ALA A 21 -16.65 15.17 14.90
N LEU A 22 -16.50 14.48 13.77
CA LEU A 22 -15.18 14.06 13.28
C LEU A 22 -14.36 15.25 12.73
N ASP A 23 -15.00 16.24 12.10
CA ASP A 23 -14.35 17.48 11.65
C ASP A 23 -13.88 18.32 12.85
N GLU A 24 -14.69 18.43 13.91
CA GLU A 24 -14.33 19.05 15.18
C GLU A 24 -13.21 18.28 15.88
N ALA A 25 -13.32 16.95 15.97
CA ALA A 25 -12.29 16.09 16.53
C ALA A 25 -10.95 16.24 15.79
N GLN A 26 -10.97 16.49 14.48
CA GLN A 26 -9.79 16.79 13.67
C GLN A 26 -9.11 18.13 14.03
N GLN A 27 -9.73 18.98 14.84
CA GLN A 27 -9.14 20.21 15.37
C GLN A 27 -8.70 20.11 16.84
N LEU A 28 -9.18 19.09 17.58
CA LEU A 28 -8.86 18.90 19.02
C LEU A 28 -7.61 18.04 19.29
N PRO A 29 -6.90 18.22 20.41
CA PRO A 29 -5.87 17.27 20.88
C PRO A 29 -6.40 15.82 20.90
N PRO A 30 -5.58 14.78 20.66
CA PRO A 30 -6.09 13.41 20.44
C PRO A 30 -6.94 12.84 21.58
N GLY A 31 -6.60 13.15 22.84
CA GLY A 31 -7.37 12.71 24.00
C GLY A 31 -8.76 13.36 24.06
N GLU A 32 -8.83 14.67 23.81
CA GLU A 32 -10.09 15.42 23.74
C GLU A 32 -10.94 15.00 22.52
N ALA A 33 -10.29 14.83 21.35
CA ALA A 33 -10.90 14.31 20.13
C ALA A 33 -11.48 12.90 20.33
N LEU A 34 -10.79 12.03 21.07
CA LEU A 34 -11.30 10.70 21.38
C LEU A 34 -12.53 10.78 22.30
N ALA A 35 -12.49 11.65 23.31
CA ALA A 35 -13.58 11.85 24.24
C ALA A 35 -14.83 12.45 23.56
N SER A 36 -14.66 13.43 22.67
CA SER A 36 -15.78 14.05 21.94
C SER A 36 -16.53 13.04 21.06
N LEU A 37 -15.82 12.03 20.56
CA LEU A 37 -16.41 10.97 19.76
C LEU A 37 -17.07 9.87 20.58
N ALA A 38 -16.94 9.82 21.92
CA ALA A 38 -17.36 8.69 22.76
C ALA A 38 -18.88 8.39 22.74
N GLY A 39 -19.72 9.41 22.53
CA GLY A 39 -21.18 9.27 22.54
C GLY A 39 -21.77 8.55 21.32
N PHE A 40 -21.00 8.35 20.24
CA PHE A 40 -21.51 7.70 19.02
C PHE A 40 -21.44 6.16 19.13
N ASP A 41 -22.56 5.46 18.95
CA ASP A 41 -22.57 3.99 18.92
C ASP A 41 -22.30 3.45 17.50
N PRO A 42 -21.17 2.75 17.25
CA PRO A 42 -20.86 2.17 15.94
C PRO A 42 -21.93 1.21 15.41
N ALA A 43 -22.67 0.52 16.29
CA ALA A 43 -23.66 -0.48 15.88
C ALA A 43 -24.86 0.16 15.14
N THR A 44 -25.18 1.41 15.46
CA THR A 44 -26.30 2.16 14.86
C THR A 44 -25.94 2.83 13.53
N LEU A 45 -24.65 2.91 13.19
CA LEU A 45 -24.15 3.59 12.00
C LEU A 45 -24.16 2.69 10.75
N ALA A 46 -24.43 3.31 9.60
CA ALA A 46 -24.22 2.69 8.29
C ALA A 46 -22.74 2.28 8.09
N PRO A 47 -22.44 1.21 7.31
CA PRO A 47 -21.09 0.64 7.27
C PRO A 47 -19.94 1.61 6.98
N PRO A 48 -20.03 2.56 6.02
CA PRO A 48 -18.95 3.52 5.76
C PRO A 48 -18.69 4.45 6.95
N ARG A 49 -19.76 4.90 7.62
CA ARG A 49 -19.69 5.80 8.80
C ARG A 49 -19.21 5.09 10.04
N ARG A 50 -19.64 3.84 10.23
CA ARG A 50 -19.08 2.95 11.24
C ARG A 50 -17.57 2.84 11.07
N LEU A 51 -17.11 2.61 9.84
CA LEU A 51 -15.69 2.46 9.55
C LEU A 51 -14.90 3.76 9.77
N ASP A 52 -15.48 4.93 9.44
CA ASP A 52 -14.91 6.24 9.79
C ASP A 52 -14.70 6.38 11.31
N LEU A 53 -15.76 6.12 12.10
CA LEU A 53 -15.73 6.27 13.56
C LEU A 53 -14.75 5.30 14.24
N VAL A 54 -14.81 3.99 13.91
CA VAL A 54 -13.94 3.00 14.56
C VAL A 54 -12.47 3.23 14.20
N THR A 55 -12.19 3.62 12.96
CA THR A 55 -10.82 3.96 12.53
C THR A 55 -10.31 5.20 13.24
N ALA A 56 -11.13 6.26 13.32
CA ALA A 56 -10.77 7.48 14.02
C ALA A 56 -10.50 7.24 15.51
N ARG A 57 -11.40 6.54 16.23
CA ARG A 57 -11.21 6.21 17.65
C ARG A 57 -9.95 5.39 17.90
N ALA A 58 -9.71 4.34 17.10
CA ALA A 58 -8.53 3.50 17.25
C ALA A 58 -7.23 4.28 17.00
N GLY A 59 -7.22 5.16 16.00
CA GLY A 59 -6.08 6.02 15.70
C GLY A 59 -5.84 7.08 16.77
N LEU A 60 -6.88 7.79 17.19
CA LEU A 60 -6.81 8.84 18.22
C LEU A 60 -6.37 8.30 19.57
N ALA A 61 -6.78 7.08 19.94
CA ALA A 61 -6.32 6.43 21.16
C ALA A 61 -4.81 6.15 21.17
N ILE A 62 -4.22 5.88 19.99
CA ILE A 62 -2.77 5.68 19.84
C ILE A 62 -2.07 7.04 19.80
N ASP A 63 -2.61 8.00 19.06
CA ASP A 63 -2.08 9.36 18.99
C ASP A 63 -2.09 10.05 20.37
N ALA A 64 -3.09 9.78 21.22
CA ALA A 64 -3.14 10.26 22.60
C ALA A 64 -2.00 9.70 23.46
N GLN A 65 -1.60 8.44 23.24
CA GLN A 65 -0.44 7.85 23.90
C GLN A 65 0.87 8.40 23.33
N LEU A 66 0.96 8.62 22.02
CA LEU A 66 2.15 9.20 21.39
C LEU A 66 2.36 10.66 21.82
N ALA A 67 1.28 11.41 22.03
CA ALA A 67 1.33 12.80 22.47
C ALA A 67 1.94 12.99 23.88
N THR A 68 1.94 11.95 24.71
CA THR A 68 2.57 12.01 26.05
C THR A 68 4.07 11.68 26.01
N LEU A 69 4.59 11.17 24.88
CA LEU A 69 6.00 10.83 24.75
C LEU A 69 6.85 12.07 24.48
N PRO A 70 8.03 12.19 25.11
CA PRO A 70 8.94 13.29 24.86
C PRO A 70 9.44 13.27 23.41
N ASN A 71 9.80 14.44 22.89
CA ASN A 71 10.40 14.60 21.55
C ASN A 71 9.55 14.06 20.38
N THR A 72 8.23 14.14 20.48
CA THR A 72 7.29 13.75 19.42
C THR A 72 6.73 14.99 18.71
N ARG A 73 6.91 15.12 17.38
CA ARG A 73 6.19 16.11 16.56
C ARG A 73 4.73 15.72 16.50
N GLY A 74 3.83 16.67 16.71
CA GLY A 74 2.39 16.45 16.69
C GLY A 74 1.78 16.50 15.29
N ARG A 75 0.54 17.00 15.24
CA ARG A 75 -0.43 16.85 14.14
C ARG A 75 0.05 17.19 12.72
N SER A 76 0.97 18.13 12.56
CA SER A 76 1.63 18.41 11.27
C SER A 76 2.85 17.48 11.08
N GLY A 77 2.64 16.35 10.40
CA GLY A 77 3.70 15.37 10.10
C GLY A 77 3.55 14.01 10.78
N GLY A 78 2.46 13.82 11.55
CA GLY A 78 2.20 12.62 12.34
C GLY A 78 3.03 12.58 13.62
N TYR A 79 2.62 11.75 14.59
CA TYR A 79 3.24 11.63 15.91
C TYR A 79 4.62 10.92 15.89
N ARG A 80 5.55 11.47 15.10
CA ARG A 80 6.89 10.96 14.81
C ARG A 80 7.95 11.68 15.65
N PRO A 81 9.16 11.13 15.81
CA PRO A 81 10.25 11.83 16.48
C PRO A 81 10.56 13.21 15.87
N ILE A 82 10.89 14.20 16.72
CA ILE A 82 11.30 15.55 16.29
C ILE A 82 12.60 15.52 15.48
N ASP A 83 13.55 14.70 15.91
CA ASP A 83 14.79 14.48 15.19
C ASP A 83 14.74 13.11 14.48
N PRO A 84 14.61 13.07 13.14
CA PRO A 84 14.67 11.83 12.36
C PRO A 84 15.99 11.06 12.50
N ALA A 85 17.05 11.69 13.00
CA ALA A 85 18.33 11.05 13.26
C ALA A 85 18.43 10.47 14.68
N ALA A 86 17.53 10.88 15.60
CA ALA A 86 17.53 10.39 16.96
C ALA A 86 16.98 8.95 17.04
N ARG A 87 17.56 8.16 17.94
CA ARG A 87 17.06 6.82 18.23
C ARG A 87 15.65 6.91 18.82
N ILE A 88 14.70 6.24 18.18
CA ILE A 88 13.33 6.14 18.68
C ILE A 88 13.26 5.15 19.84
N ALA A 89 12.52 5.50 20.89
CA ALA A 89 12.29 4.58 22.01
C ALA A 89 11.45 3.38 21.54
N PRO A 90 11.71 2.14 22.01
CA PRO A 90 10.96 0.96 21.57
C PRO A 90 9.44 1.08 21.74
N GLY A 91 8.97 1.72 22.82
CA GLY A 91 7.55 1.99 23.04
C GLY A 91 6.94 2.97 22.04
N HIS A 92 7.70 3.98 21.61
CA HIS A 92 7.28 4.93 20.57
C HIS A 92 7.13 4.22 19.23
N TYR A 93 8.14 3.44 18.83
CA TYR A 93 8.08 2.67 17.58
C TYR A 93 6.91 1.67 17.57
N ALA A 94 6.68 0.97 18.69
CA ALA A 94 5.55 0.05 18.81
C ALA A 94 4.20 0.77 18.60
N LEU A 95 4.00 1.96 19.19
CA LEU A 95 2.78 2.74 18.98
C LEU A 95 2.62 3.21 17.53
N LEU A 96 3.69 3.67 16.90
CA LEU A 96 3.68 4.04 15.47
C LEU A 96 3.28 2.85 14.58
N LEU A 97 3.75 1.65 14.90
CA LEU A 97 3.40 0.44 14.16
C LEU A 97 1.93 0.05 14.37
N ARG A 98 1.42 0.20 15.59
CA ARG A 98 0.01 -0.07 15.92
C ARG A 98 -0.95 0.89 15.22
N ARG A 99 -0.49 2.09 14.84
CA ARG A 99 -1.32 3.14 14.23
C ARG A 99 -2.00 2.68 12.93
N PRO A 100 -1.32 2.04 11.96
CA PRO A 100 -1.98 1.41 10.81
C PRO A 100 -2.32 -0.09 10.97
N LEU A 101 -1.71 -0.80 11.92
CA LEU A 101 -1.78 -2.27 12.00
C LEU A 101 -2.62 -2.86 13.15
N GLY A 102 -3.10 -2.04 14.09
CA GLY A 102 -3.79 -2.57 15.28
C GLY A 102 -2.80 -3.16 16.26
N ASP A 103 -3.10 -4.33 16.82
CA ASP A 103 -2.31 -4.92 17.91
C ASP A 103 -1.07 -5.71 17.46
N VAL A 104 -0.66 -5.56 16.19
CA VAL A 104 0.56 -6.19 15.67
C VAL A 104 1.79 -5.62 16.38
N THR A 105 2.52 -6.48 17.09
CA THR A 105 3.78 -6.10 17.75
C THR A 105 4.95 -6.06 16.74
N PRO A 106 6.02 -5.30 17.01
CA PRO A 106 7.22 -5.30 16.18
C PRO A 106 7.83 -6.70 15.98
N GLN A 107 7.80 -7.55 17.02
CA GLN A 107 8.29 -8.92 16.97
C GLN A 107 7.42 -9.79 16.05
N ALA A 108 6.09 -9.67 16.14
CA ALA A 108 5.16 -10.40 15.26
C ALA A 108 5.33 -9.97 13.79
N ALA A 109 5.45 -8.67 13.53
CA ALA A 109 5.71 -8.13 12.20
C ALA A 109 7.04 -8.67 11.64
N GLN A 110 8.13 -8.59 12.40
CA GLN A 110 9.43 -9.12 11.97
C GLN A 110 9.37 -10.62 11.65
N ALA A 111 8.73 -11.42 12.50
CA ALA A 111 8.61 -12.86 12.30
C ALA A 111 7.81 -13.17 11.01
N ARG A 112 6.71 -12.44 10.76
CA ARG A 112 5.92 -12.58 9.54
C ARG A 112 6.71 -12.19 8.29
N LEU A 113 7.40 -11.06 8.32
CA LEU A 113 8.20 -10.54 7.20
C LEU A 113 9.41 -11.44 6.89
N THR A 114 10.08 -11.96 7.91
CA THR A 114 11.22 -12.89 7.72
C THR A 114 10.78 -14.17 7.02
N ARG A 115 9.65 -14.75 7.44
CA ARG A 115 9.05 -15.92 6.74
C ARG A 115 8.67 -15.59 5.31
N GLU A 116 8.10 -14.40 5.09
CA GLU A 116 7.71 -13.96 3.75
C GLU A 116 8.92 -13.77 2.83
N LEU A 117 10.01 -13.17 3.33
CA LEU A 117 11.25 -13.02 2.58
C LEU A 117 11.81 -14.38 2.15
N ALA A 118 11.88 -15.33 3.08
CA ALA A 118 12.34 -16.69 2.79
C ALA A 118 11.46 -17.38 1.72
N ARG A 119 10.13 -17.23 1.82
CA ARG A 119 9.19 -17.74 0.83
C ARG A 119 9.41 -17.13 -0.56
N LEU A 120 9.63 -15.82 -0.63
CA LEU A 120 9.88 -15.10 -1.88
C LEU A 120 11.23 -15.47 -2.49
N HIS A 121 12.28 -15.61 -1.68
CA HIS A 121 13.59 -16.09 -2.11
C HIS A 121 13.51 -17.51 -2.67
N ALA A 122 12.77 -18.42 -2.03
CA ALA A 122 12.56 -19.77 -2.55
C ALA A 122 11.86 -19.78 -3.90
N ARG A 123 10.82 -18.94 -4.07
CA ARG A 123 10.14 -18.78 -5.37
C ARG A 123 11.06 -18.17 -6.43
N ALA A 124 11.89 -17.19 -6.06
CA ALA A 124 12.85 -16.58 -6.96
C ALA A 124 13.91 -17.59 -7.39
N ALA A 125 14.41 -18.43 -6.46
CA ALA A 125 15.35 -19.51 -6.78
C ALA A 125 14.79 -20.46 -7.86
N GLN A 126 13.51 -20.85 -7.73
CA GLN A 126 12.83 -21.69 -8.73
C GLN A 126 12.71 -21.00 -10.09
N ALA A 127 12.29 -19.73 -10.10
CA ALA A 127 12.16 -18.97 -11.35
C ALA A 127 13.52 -18.72 -12.02
N PHE A 128 14.57 -18.48 -11.24
CA PHE A 128 15.94 -18.36 -11.73
C PHE A 128 16.47 -19.67 -12.31
N ALA A 129 16.17 -20.82 -11.70
CA ALA A 129 16.53 -22.12 -12.24
C ALA A 129 15.89 -22.37 -13.62
N ALA A 130 14.65 -21.91 -13.83
CA ALA A 130 13.96 -22.03 -15.12
C ALA A 130 14.63 -21.24 -16.26
N ILE A 131 15.47 -20.24 -15.95
CA ILE A 131 16.24 -19.46 -16.93
C ILE A 131 17.74 -19.79 -16.90
N GLY A 132 18.14 -20.87 -16.20
CA GLY A 132 19.53 -21.34 -16.13
C GLY A 132 20.45 -20.51 -15.22
N MET A 133 19.93 -19.59 -14.41
CA MET A 133 20.72 -18.76 -13.49
C MET A 133 20.72 -19.36 -12.07
N THR A 134 21.54 -20.38 -11.80
CA THR A 134 21.50 -21.10 -10.51
C THR A 134 22.57 -20.68 -9.50
N GLU A 135 23.66 -20.05 -9.95
CA GLU A 135 24.82 -19.73 -9.10
C GLU A 135 24.64 -18.46 -8.25
N GLY A 136 25.22 -18.45 -7.05
CA GLY A 136 25.20 -17.30 -6.13
C GLY A 136 23.88 -17.12 -5.37
N SER A 137 23.89 -16.12 -4.47
CA SER A 137 22.72 -15.69 -3.71
C SER A 137 21.61 -15.14 -4.61
N ILE A 138 20.40 -14.98 -4.05
CA ILE A 138 19.28 -14.39 -4.79
C ILE A 138 19.58 -12.93 -5.18
N GLY A 139 20.16 -12.14 -4.28
CA GLY A 139 20.55 -10.76 -4.58
C GLY A 139 21.58 -10.69 -5.71
N GLU A 140 22.62 -11.53 -5.69
CA GLU A 140 23.62 -11.59 -6.75
C GLU A 140 23.01 -11.96 -8.12
N ARG A 141 22.06 -12.90 -8.14
CA ARG A 141 21.35 -13.29 -9.37
C ARG A 141 20.51 -12.14 -9.91
N TYR A 142 19.78 -11.43 -9.06
CA TYR A 142 19.04 -10.24 -9.46
C TYR A 142 19.95 -9.12 -9.94
N THR A 143 21.09 -8.86 -9.29
CA THR A 143 22.08 -7.89 -9.77
C THR A 143 22.57 -8.22 -11.18
N ARG A 144 22.86 -9.50 -11.47
CA ARG A 144 23.24 -9.91 -12.84
C ARG A 144 22.10 -9.71 -13.84
N LEU A 145 20.88 -10.10 -13.49
CA LEU A 145 19.70 -9.92 -14.35
C LEU A 145 19.36 -8.44 -14.59
N TRP A 146 19.60 -7.59 -13.59
CA TRP A 146 19.38 -6.14 -13.69
C TRP A 146 20.37 -5.48 -14.65
N ARG A 147 21.63 -5.92 -14.65
CA ARG A 147 22.70 -5.39 -15.52
C ARG A 147 22.66 -5.93 -16.95
N ASP A 148 21.79 -6.88 -17.24
CA ASP A 148 21.66 -7.48 -18.56
C ASP A 148 20.96 -6.52 -19.54
N GLU A 149 21.75 -5.97 -20.47
CA GLU A 149 21.30 -4.95 -21.41
C GLU A 149 20.17 -5.42 -22.33
N ARG A 150 19.98 -6.73 -22.50
CA ARG A 150 18.88 -7.31 -23.31
C ARG A 150 17.50 -6.96 -22.77
N PHE A 151 17.41 -6.55 -21.51
CA PHE A 151 16.16 -6.18 -20.85
C PHE A 151 15.96 -4.68 -20.68
N LEU A 152 16.88 -3.84 -21.17
CA LEU A 152 16.73 -2.40 -21.09
C LEU A 152 15.89 -1.87 -22.26
N TYR A 153 15.09 -0.84 -21.99
CA TYR A 153 14.37 -0.15 -23.06
C TYR A 153 15.32 0.72 -23.89
N PRO A 154 15.13 0.78 -25.23
CA PRO A 154 15.94 1.64 -26.09
C PRO A 154 15.66 3.11 -25.86
N ASP A 155 14.40 3.47 -25.58
CA ASP A 155 13.94 4.84 -25.35
C ASP A 155 12.63 4.88 -24.54
N ALA A 156 12.21 6.11 -24.19
CA ALA A 156 11.04 6.34 -23.37
C ALA A 156 9.72 5.94 -24.07
N ASP A 157 9.66 6.06 -25.40
CA ASP A 157 8.46 5.75 -26.17
C ASP A 157 8.21 4.24 -26.20
N ALA A 158 9.27 3.44 -26.36
CA ALA A 158 9.21 1.98 -26.25
C ALA A 158 8.70 1.54 -24.87
N ALA A 159 9.15 2.19 -23.80
CA ALA A 159 8.69 1.89 -22.43
C ALA A 159 7.21 2.23 -22.23
N VAL A 160 6.77 3.40 -22.72
CA VAL A 160 5.35 3.81 -22.64
C VAL A 160 4.46 2.87 -23.48
N ALA A 161 4.91 2.49 -24.67
CA ALA A 161 4.18 1.57 -25.55
C ALA A 161 4.01 0.19 -24.89
N ASP A 162 5.06 -0.35 -24.27
CA ASP A 162 5.00 -1.62 -23.55
C ASP A 162 4.05 -1.53 -22.34
N MET A 163 4.16 -0.48 -21.52
CA MET A 163 3.20 -0.25 -20.43
C MET A 163 1.76 -0.11 -20.92
N ALA A 164 1.53 0.51 -22.08
CA ALA A 164 0.21 0.65 -22.67
C ALA A 164 -0.37 -0.69 -23.14
N ALA A 165 0.47 -1.56 -23.71
CA ALA A 165 0.09 -2.92 -24.10
C ALA A 165 -0.26 -3.78 -22.87
N LEU A 166 0.59 -3.73 -21.83
CA LEU A 166 0.34 -4.39 -20.54
C LEU A 166 -0.97 -3.89 -19.90
N LEU A 167 -1.22 -2.57 -19.95
CA LEU A 167 -2.45 -1.96 -19.45
C LEU A 167 -3.69 -2.44 -20.22
N ALA A 168 -3.62 -2.51 -21.55
CA ALA A 168 -4.72 -3.02 -22.37
C ALA A 168 -5.06 -4.48 -22.02
N ALA A 169 -4.03 -5.31 -21.82
CA ALA A 169 -4.19 -6.69 -21.39
C ALA A 169 -4.76 -6.79 -19.96
N ALA A 170 -4.32 -5.95 -19.03
CA ALA A 170 -4.87 -5.91 -17.68
C ALA A 170 -6.34 -5.46 -17.68
N ARG A 171 -6.70 -4.47 -18.50
CA ARG A 171 -8.06 -3.92 -18.61
C ARG A 171 -9.08 -4.99 -18.97
N SER A 172 -8.77 -5.88 -19.92
CA SER A 172 -9.69 -6.94 -20.34
C SER A 172 -9.94 -8.01 -19.27
N ARG A 173 -9.05 -8.11 -18.27
CA ARG A 173 -9.13 -9.12 -17.21
C ARG A 173 -9.79 -8.64 -15.93
N VAL A 174 -9.89 -7.32 -15.69
CA VAL A 174 -10.41 -6.73 -14.44
C VAL A 174 -11.66 -7.43 -13.90
N ALA A 175 -12.67 -7.66 -14.74
CA ALA A 175 -13.92 -8.29 -14.33
C ALA A 175 -13.74 -9.74 -13.83
N ALA A 176 -12.85 -10.51 -14.46
CA ALA A 176 -12.53 -11.88 -14.03
C ALA A 176 -11.62 -11.92 -12.79
N THR A 177 -10.82 -10.85 -12.57
CA THR A 177 -9.86 -10.76 -11.48
C THR A 177 -10.51 -10.32 -10.17
N ILE A 178 -11.19 -9.17 -10.21
CA ILE A 178 -11.74 -8.49 -9.02
C ILE A 178 -13.26 -8.33 -9.07
N GLY A 179 -13.92 -8.76 -10.15
CA GLY A 179 -15.35 -8.54 -10.37
C GLY A 179 -15.64 -7.26 -11.16
N PRO A 180 -16.91 -7.01 -11.52
CA PRO A 180 -17.30 -5.82 -12.26
C PRO A 180 -17.01 -4.54 -11.45
N VAL A 181 -16.64 -3.48 -12.16
CA VAL A 181 -16.45 -2.14 -11.61
C VAL A 181 -17.10 -1.13 -12.56
N PRO A 182 -17.46 0.09 -12.09
CA PRO A 182 -17.92 1.14 -12.99
C PRO A 182 -16.94 1.39 -14.14
N GLY A 183 -17.44 1.57 -15.37
CA GLY A 183 -16.59 1.67 -16.57
C GLY A 183 -15.56 2.80 -16.52
N TRP A 184 -15.85 3.89 -15.82
CA TRP A 184 -14.90 4.99 -15.64
C TRP A 184 -13.67 4.58 -14.82
N CYS A 185 -13.76 3.59 -13.93
CA CYS A 185 -12.61 3.12 -13.12
C CYS A 185 -11.49 2.50 -13.97
N THR A 186 -11.80 2.03 -15.18
CA THR A 186 -10.82 1.42 -16.09
C THR A 186 -10.46 2.32 -17.27
N ASN A 187 -11.04 3.52 -17.33
CA ASN A 187 -10.70 4.58 -18.28
C ASN A 187 -9.40 5.26 -17.86
N VAL A 188 -8.29 4.58 -18.10
CA VAL A 188 -6.95 4.99 -17.68
C VAL A 188 -5.95 4.89 -18.81
N THR A 189 -4.97 5.80 -18.83
CA THR A 189 -3.86 5.83 -19.81
C THR A 189 -2.50 5.88 -19.14
N VAL A 190 -1.43 5.61 -19.89
CA VAL A 190 -0.05 5.81 -19.45
C VAL A 190 0.65 6.75 -20.42
N ARG A 191 1.50 7.65 -19.90
CA ARG A 191 2.39 8.50 -20.71
C ARG A 191 3.65 8.87 -19.93
N GLY A 192 4.69 9.32 -20.62
CA GLY A 192 5.84 9.98 -19.98
C GLY A 192 5.51 11.39 -19.50
N LEU A 193 6.36 11.94 -18.62
CA LEU A 193 6.37 13.37 -18.29
C LEU A 193 6.60 14.21 -19.56
N SER A 194 5.88 15.32 -19.70
CA SER A 194 6.10 16.27 -20.78
C SER A 194 7.38 17.10 -20.55
N PRO A 195 7.94 17.75 -21.59
CA PRO A 195 9.09 18.63 -21.42
C PRO A 195 8.87 19.74 -20.37
N ALA A 196 7.66 20.29 -20.30
CA ALA A 196 7.32 21.31 -19.30
C ALA A 196 7.28 20.73 -17.87
N GLU A 197 6.78 19.50 -17.70
CA GLU A 197 6.76 18.84 -16.39
C GLU A 197 8.17 18.47 -15.92
N LEU A 198 9.03 18.04 -16.84
CA LEU A 198 10.45 17.78 -16.58
C LEU A 198 11.19 19.06 -16.19
N ALA A 199 10.97 20.16 -16.94
CA ALA A 199 11.56 21.47 -16.64
C ALA A 199 11.10 22.02 -15.29
N ALA A 200 9.86 21.71 -14.88
CA ALA A 200 9.31 22.04 -13.57
C ALA A 200 9.78 21.08 -12.44
N GLY A 201 10.66 20.13 -12.74
CA GLY A 201 11.21 19.19 -11.75
C GLY A 201 10.19 18.18 -11.20
N ARG A 202 9.07 17.95 -11.89
CA ARG A 202 8.05 17.01 -11.42
C ARG A 202 8.57 15.56 -11.44
N ASN A 203 8.17 14.79 -10.43
CA ASN A 203 8.31 13.35 -10.42
C ASN A 203 7.08 12.68 -11.06
N GLY A 204 7.13 11.36 -11.26
CA GLY A 204 5.99 10.60 -11.75
C GLY A 204 4.79 10.72 -10.81
N TYR A 205 3.58 10.77 -11.37
CA TYR A 205 2.36 11.00 -10.59
C TYR A 205 1.13 10.36 -11.23
N ARG A 206 0.05 10.26 -10.45
CA ARG A 206 -1.23 9.68 -10.86
C ARG A 206 -2.27 10.77 -11.07
N VAL A 207 -3.10 10.57 -12.08
CA VAL A 207 -4.40 11.21 -12.23
C VAL A 207 -5.43 10.13 -11.96
N VAL A 208 -6.14 10.21 -10.84
CA VAL A 208 -7.14 9.21 -10.46
C VAL A 208 -8.38 9.37 -11.36
N PRO A 209 -8.94 8.28 -11.93
CA PRO A 209 -10.13 8.39 -12.75
C PRO A 209 -11.36 8.79 -11.92
N THR A 210 -12.26 9.57 -12.53
CA THR A 210 -13.59 9.90 -11.99
C THR A 210 -14.64 9.69 -13.09
N PRO A 211 -15.95 9.78 -12.80
CA PRO A 211 -16.98 9.73 -13.83
C PRO A 211 -16.82 10.74 -14.97
N THR A 212 -16.15 11.87 -14.72
CA THR A 212 -15.96 12.96 -15.69
C THR A 212 -14.51 13.16 -16.13
N GLN A 213 -13.56 12.42 -15.54
CA GLN A 213 -12.13 12.56 -15.81
C GLN A 213 -11.48 11.21 -16.10
N ARG A 214 -10.78 11.13 -17.23
CA ARG A 214 -9.92 9.99 -17.55
C ARG A 214 -8.72 9.97 -16.60
N GLY A 215 -8.45 8.80 -16.01
CA GLY A 215 -7.29 8.61 -15.17
C GLY A 215 -6.01 8.32 -15.96
N GLY A 216 -4.89 8.24 -15.27
CA GLY A 216 -3.66 7.77 -15.87
C GLY A 216 -2.43 7.89 -14.98
N TYR A 217 -1.39 7.18 -15.37
CA TYR A 217 -0.09 7.23 -14.73
C TYR A 217 0.90 7.96 -15.62
N ILE A 218 1.45 9.06 -15.10
CA ILE A 218 2.45 9.87 -15.76
C ILE A 218 3.80 9.43 -15.22
N VAL A 219 4.56 8.72 -16.05
CA VAL A 219 5.76 8.01 -15.65
C VAL A 219 6.99 8.91 -15.82
N ASP A 220 7.82 8.99 -14.79
CA ASP A 220 9.10 9.67 -14.86
C ASP A 220 10.17 8.77 -15.47
N LEU A 221 10.53 8.94 -16.74
CA LEU A 221 11.46 8.06 -17.45
C LEU A 221 12.92 8.58 -17.49
N ARG A 222 13.29 9.56 -16.66
CA ARG A 222 14.65 10.15 -16.65
C ARG A 222 15.78 9.14 -16.45
N ARG A 223 15.52 8.07 -15.68
CA ARG A 223 16.47 6.97 -15.42
C ARG A 223 15.97 5.67 -16.04
N LEU A 224 15.62 5.72 -17.32
CA LEU A 224 15.05 4.59 -18.04
C LEU A 224 15.91 3.31 -17.96
N ARG A 225 17.24 3.46 -18.02
CA ARG A 225 18.18 2.33 -17.94
C ARG A 225 18.15 1.60 -16.60
N ASP A 226 17.57 2.20 -15.56
CA ASP A 226 17.39 1.55 -14.27
C ASP A 226 16.05 0.80 -14.17
N ARG A 227 15.27 0.78 -15.25
CA ARG A 227 13.99 0.08 -15.35
C ARG A 227 14.06 -1.06 -16.37
N PRO A 228 14.68 -2.19 -16.00
CA PRO A 228 14.59 -3.38 -16.83
C PRO A 228 13.13 -3.74 -17.11
N ARG A 229 12.80 -4.05 -18.37
CA ARG A 229 11.45 -4.33 -18.86
C ARG A 229 10.73 -5.43 -18.07
N TRP A 230 11.50 -6.40 -17.54
CA TRP A 230 10.97 -7.49 -16.75
C TRP A 230 10.30 -7.04 -15.43
N THR A 231 10.58 -5.82 -14.96
CA THR A 231 9.93 -5.23 -13.77
C THR A 231 8.55 -4.61 -14.06
N MET A 232 8.30 -4.20 -15.30
CA MET A 232 7.19 -3.32 -15.66
C MET A 232 5.79 -3.93 -15.52
N PRO A 233 5.56 -5.23 -15.77
CA PRO A 233 4.25 -5.84 -15.57
C PRO A 233 3.68 -5.63 -14.15
N SER A 234 4.51 -5.70 -13.11
CA SER A 234 4.08 -5.44 -11.73
C SER A 234 3.80 -3.96 -11.48
N VAL A 235 4.59 -3.05 -12.07
CA VAL A 235 4.34 -1.61 -11.99
C VAL A 235 2.97 -1.28 -12.59
N VAL A 236 2.63 -1.82 -13.76
CA VAL A 236 1.32 -1.60 -14.39
C VAL A 236 0.19 -2.14 -13.51
N ALA A 237 0.36 -3.32 -12.92
CA ALA A 237 -0.65 -3.88 -12.02
C ALA A 237 -0.88 -3.02 -10.76
N HIS A 238 0.21 -2.52 -10.17
CA HIS A 238 0.22 -1.71 -8.95
C HIS A 238 -0.35 -0.30 -9.20
N GLU A 239 0.23 0.41 -10.16
CA GLU A 239 -0.04 1.81 -10.46
C GLU A 239 -1.37 2.02 -11.18
N LEU A 240 -1.73 1.08 -12.07
CA LEU A 240 -2.87 1.20 -12.96
C LEU A 240 -3.96 0.20 -12.59
N LEU A 241 -4.05 -0.93 -13.31
CA LEU A 241 -5.16 -1.89 -13.19
C LEU A 241 -4.64 -3.28 -12.80
N PRO A 242 -5.25 -3.95 -11.80
CA PRO A 242 -6.42 -3.53 -11.01
C PRO A 242 -6.08 -2.72 -9.75
N GLY A 243 -4.85 -2.21 -9.62
CA GLY A 243 -4.33 -1.54 -8.42
C GLY A 243 -4.93 -0.16 -8.14
N HIS A 244 -4.07 0.85 -8.04
CA HIS A 244 -4.44 2.15 -7.49
C HIS A 244 -5.56 2.88 -8.22
N MET A 245 -5.66 2.77 -9.56
CA MET A 245 -6.66 3.56 -10.30
C MET A 245 -8.09 3.15 -9.95
N ILE A 246 -8.33 1.85 -9.74
CA ILE A 246 -9.64 1.34 -9.32
C ILE A 246 -9.87 1.68 -7.85
N GLN A 247 -8.90 1.38 -6.98
CA GLN A 247 -9.03 1.57 -5.54
C GLN A 247 -9.26 3.05 -5.18
N LEU A 248 -8.39 3.95 -5.65
CA LEU A 248 -8.49 5.38 -5.37
C LEU A 248 -9.67 6.02 -6.09
N GLY A 249 -10.02 5.55 -7.29
CA GLY A 249 -11.18 6.04 -8.02
C GLY A 249 -12.47 5.79 -7.24
N LEU A 250 -12.71 4.55 -6.83
CA LEU A 250 -13.87 4.18 -6.01
C LEU A 250 -13.89 4.91 -4.67
N GLU A 251 -12.72 5.05 -4.04
CA GLU A 251 -12.61 5.77 -2.78
C GLU A 251 -12.96 7.26 -2.91
N GLY A 252 -12.55 7.91 -4.00
CA GLY A 252 -12.89 9.31 -4.26
C GLY A 252 -14.39 9.56 -4.31
N ILE A 253 -15.19 8.58 -4.75
CA ILE A 253 -16.66 8.64 -4.74
C ILE A 253 -17.22 8.34 -3.34
N ALA A 254 -16.63 7.38 -2.63
CA ALA A 254 -17.06 7.02 -1.28
C ALA A 254 -16.79 8.14 -0.25
N ALA A 255 -15.80 8.99 -0.52
CA ALA A 255 -15.42 10.16 0.29
C ALA A 255 -15.24 9.84 1.80
N PRO A 256 -14.31 8.93 2.16
CA PRO A 256 -14.03 8.61 3.55
C PRO A 256 -13.56 9.85 4.33
N HIS A 257 -13.78 9.85 5.64
CA HIS A 257 -13.33 10.95 6.50
C HIS A 257 -11.79 11.12 6.45
N PRO A 258 -11.23 12.35 6.48
CA PRO A 258 -9.78 12.58 6.54
C PRO A 258 -9.04 11.82 7.65
N LEU A 259 -9.61 11.73 8.86
CA LEU A 259 -9.05 10.87 9.93
C LEU A 259 -8.94 9.41 9.51
N ARG A 260 -9.92 8.86 8.79
CA ARG A 260 -9.82 7.50 8.25
C ARG A 260 -8.72 7.42 7.18
N ILE A 261 -8.59 8.42 6.32
CA ILE A 261 -7.52 8.51 5.33
C ILE A 261 -6.13 8.44 5.98
N ASP A 262 -5.93 9.15 7.08
CA ASP A 262 -4.67 9.20 7.82
C ASP A 262 -4.36 7.85 8.50
N TYR A 263 -5.29 7.33 9.31
CA TYR A 263 -5.03 6.10 10.07
C TYR A 263 -5.05 4.82 9.23
N ALA A 264 -5.65 4.84 8.04
CA ALA A 264 -5.70 3.69 7.13
C ALA A 264 -4.81 3.86 5.88
N ALA A 265 -3.84 4.78 5.90
CA ALA A 265 -3.02 5.10 4.73
C ALA A 265 -2.30 3.86 4.14
N SER A 266 -1.81 2.96 4.99
CA SER A 266 -1.10 1.74 4.56
C SER A 266 -1.93 0.80 3.69
N PHE A 267 -3.26 0.87 3.75
CA PHE A 267 -4.13 0.04 2.91
C PHE A 267 -3.93 0.33 1.42
N VAL A 268 -3.65 1.58 1.05
CA VAL A 268 -3.51 1.98 -0.36
C VAL A 268 -2.35 1.22 -1.01
N GLU A 269 -1.18 1.25 -0.37
CA GLU A 269 -0.01 0.48 -0.80
C GLU A 269 -0.25 -1.02 -0.66
N GLY A 270 -0.90 -1.46 0.43
CA GLY A 270 -1.27 -2.86 0.64
C GLY A 270 -2.11 -3.43 -0.51
N TRP A 271 -3.10 -2.67 -0.98
CA TRP A 271 -3.92 -3.04 -2.15
C TRP A 271 -3.09 -3.04 -3.43
N GLY A 272 -2.26 -2.02 -3.66
CA GLY A 272 -1.39 -1.96 -4.84
C GLY A 272 -0.49 -3.18 -4.95
N ILE A 273 0.17 -3.56 -3.85
CA ILE A 273 1.03 -4.76 -3.79
C ILE A 273 0.21 -6.04 -3.96
N TYR A 274 -0.97 -6.11 -3.34
CA TYR A 274 -1.88 -7.25 -3.52
C TYR A 274 -2.32 -7.40 -4.98
N ALA A 275 -2.65 -6.31 -5.66
CA ALA A 275 -3.06 -6.30 -7.06
C ALA A 275 -1.98 -6.86 -8.01
N GLU A 276 -0.69 -6.69 -7.69
CA GLU A 276 0.39 -7.34 -8.42
C GLU A 276 0.26 -8.87 -8.40
N THR A 277 -0.12 -9.44 -7.25
CA THR A 277 -0.31 -10.89 -7.11
C THR A 277 -1.52 -11.42 -7.91
N LEU A 278 -2.53 -10.57 -8.12
CA LEU A 278 -3.67 -10.89 -8.97
C LEU A 278 -3.27 -10.96 -10.43
N ALA A 279 -2.47 -10.00 -10.91
CA ALA A 279 -1.91 -10.04 -12.26
C ALA A 279 -1.10 -11.33 -12.50
N ALA A 280 -0.33 -11.79 -11.51
CA ALA A 280 0.38 -13.07 -11.55
C ALA A 280 -0.58 -14.25 -11.79
N ALA A 281 -1.65 -14.31 -10.99
CA ALA A 281 -2.61 -15.40 -11.03
C ALA A 281 -3.38 -15.48 -12.36
N ASP A 282 -3.51 -14.35 -13.06
CA ASP A 282 -4.22 -14.26 -14.33
C ASP A 282 -3.29 -14.36 -15.56
N GLY A 283 -2.06 -14.83 -15.36
CA GLY A 283 -1.11 -15.16 -16.43
C GLY A 283 -0.28 -13.99 -16.95
N ALA A 284 -0.34 -12.80 -16.32
CA ALA A 284 0.46 -11.65 -16.76
C ALA A 284 1.98 -11.89 -16.63
N PHE A 285 2.39 -12.87 -15.81
CA PHE A 285 3.79 -13.22 -15.57
C PHE A 285 4.15 -14.61 -16.08
N ALA A 286 3.59 -15.00 -17.25
CA ALA A 286 3.92 -16.27 -17.89
C ALA A 286 5.39 -16.36 -18.34
N ASP A 287 6.00 -15.24 -18.73
CA ASP A 287 7.45 -15.15 -18.93
C ASP A 287 8.16 -15.26 -17.57
N PRO A 288 9.10 -16.21 -17.40
CA PRO A 288 9.91 -16.34 -16.17
C PRO A 288 10.59 -15.04 -15.74
N HIS A 289 10.99 -14.17 -16.67
CA HIS A 289 11.59 -12.87 -16.32
C HIS A 289 10.56 -11.92 -15.71
N ALA A 290 9.34 -11.87 -16.25
CA ALA A 290 8.25 -11.08 -15.67
C ALA A 290 7.87 -11.59 -14.26
N LEU A 291 7.89 -12.91 -14.05
CA LEU A 291 7.70 -13.50 -12.71
C LEU A 291 8.84 -13.11 -11.76
N LEU A 292 10.10 -13.19 -12.22
CA LEU A 292 11.24 -12.71 -11.45
C LEU A 292 11.10 -11.22 -11.11
N GLY A 293 10.58 -10.41 -12.01
CA GLY A 293 10.27 -9.00 -11.76
C GLY A 293 9.22 -8.77 -10.70
N HIS A 294 8.14 -9.53 -10.73
CA HIS A 294 7.14 -9.51 -9.67
C HIS A 294 7.73 -9.91 -8.31
N LEU A 295 8.50 -11.00 -8.27
CA LEU A 295 9.14 -11.46 -7.04
C LEU A 295 10.15 -10.44 -6.50
N HIS A 296 10.93 -9.81 -7.38
CA HIS A 296 11.88 -8.75 -7.04
C HIS A 296 11.17 -7.56 -6.38
N TRP A 297 10.04 -7.16 -6.95
CA TRP A 297 9.16 -6.13 -6.43
C TRP A 297 8.57 -6.52 -5.07
N LEU A 298 8.09 -7.74 -4.86
CA LEU A 298 7.62 -8.18 -3.53
C LEU A 298 8.77 -8.22 -2.50
N ILE A 299 9.95 -8.71 -2.89
CA ILE A 299 11.15 -8.75 -2.05
C ILE A 299 11.50 -7.33 -1.61
N PHE A 300 11.44 -6.32 -2.50
CA PHE A 300 11.68 -4.92 -2.13
C PHE A 300 10.78 -4.45 -0.98
N ARG A 301 9.48 -4.75 -1.03
CA ARG A 301 8.52 -4.30 0.01
C ARG A 301 8.79 -4.99 1.35
N VAL A 302 9.17 -6.26 1.35
CA VAL A 302 9.54 -6.99 2.57
C VAL A 302 10.90 -6.55 3.10
N ALA A 303 11.89 -6.36 2.22
CA ALA A 303 13.25 -5.96 2.56
C ALA A 303 13.28 -4.56 3.19
N ARG A 304 12.57 -3.58 2.62
CA ARG A 304 12.45 -2.24 3.22
C ARG A 304 11.70 -2.23 4.55
N ALA A 305 10.73 -3.14 4.74
CA ALA A 305 10.04 -3.29 6.01
C ALA A 305 10.95 -3.90 7.10
N LEU A 306 11.78 -4.89 6.74
CA LEU A 306 12.80 -5.43 7.64
C LEU A 306 13.89 -4.39 7.96
N ALA A 307 14.28 -3.57 6.99
CA ALA A 307 15.20 -2.45 7.22
C ALA A 307 14.60 -1.39 8.15
N ASP A 308 13.31 -1.06 8.02
CA ASP A 308 12.58 -0.16 8.94
C ASP A 308 12.62 -0.69 10.39
N LEU A 309 12.32 -1.96 10.61
CA LEU A 309 12.48 -2.61 11.92
C LEU A 309 13.93 -2.56 12.40
N GLY A 310 14.88 -2.93 11.55
CA GLY A 310 16.29 -3.00 11.90
C GLY A 310 16.87 -1.65 12.31
N MET A 311 16.56 -0.59 11.56
CA MET A 311 17.04 0.76 11.86
C MET A 311 16.42 1.33 13.13
N HIS A 312 15.10 1.19 13.30
CA HIS A 312 14.38 1.87 14.39
C HIS A 312 14.35 1.09 15.70
N ARG A 313 14.39 -0.24 15.65
CA ARG A 313 14.33 -1.10 16.83
C ARG A 313 15.69 -1.69 17.18
N ASP A 314 16.39 -2.22 16.18
CA ASP A 314 17.62 -2.99 16.38
C ASP A 314 18.90 -2.13 16.27
N GLY A 315 18.76 -0.87 15.85
CA GLY A 315 19.84 0.12 15.81
C GLY A 315 20.77 0.00 14.62
N TRP A 316 20.33 -0.59 13.50
CA TRP A 316 21.14 -0.67 12.28
C TRP A 316 21.51 0.72 11.77
N SER A 317 22.77 0.87 11.36
CA SER A 317 23.19 2.06 10.62
C SER A 317 22.53 2.10 9.24
N ARG A 318 22.54 3.28 8.60
CA ARG A 318 22.08 3.42 7.21
C ARG A 318 22.88 2.53 6.26
N ASP A 319 24.19 2.42 6.47
CA ASP A 319 25.07 1.57 5.67
C ASP A 319 24.77 0.08 5.86
N GLU A 320 24.50 -0.35 7.10
CA GLU A 320 24.08 -1.73 7.38
C GLU A 320 22.74 -2.04 6.71
N ALA A 321 21.75 -1.16 6.85
CA ALA A 321 20.44 -1.31 6.22
C ALA A 321 20.57 -1.41 4.69
N ARG A 322 21.39 -0.54 4.08
CA ARG A 322 21.70 -0.56 2.65
C ARG A 322 22.36 -1.87 2.23
N ALA A 323 23.37 -2.33 2.96
CA ALA A 323 24.07 -3.59 2.66
C ALA A 323 23.11 -4.79 2.70
N ARG A 324 22.19 -4.83 3.66
CA ARG A 324 21.17 -5.88 3.77
C ARG A 324 20.14 -5.82 2.64
N LEU A 325 19.70 -4.62 2.25
CA LEU A 325 18.81 -4.44 1.09
C LEU A 325 19.46 -5.03 -0.18
N VAL A 326 20.73 -4.71 -0.44
CA VAL A 326 21.50 -5.27 -1.57
C VAL A 326 21.61 -6.80 -1.45
N ALA A 327 21.93 -7.33 -0.27
CA ALA A 327 22.08 -8.77 -0.08
C ALA A 327 20.77 -9.54 -0.31
N TRP A 328 19.63 -8.99 0.12
CA TRP A 328 18.33 -9.65 -0.02
C TRP A 328 17.73 -9.52 -1.41
N GLN A 329 18.00 -8.42 -2.12
CA GLN A 329 17.28 -8.09 -3.34
C GLN A 329 18.15 -8.04 -4.58
N GLY A 330 19.41 -7.63 -4.46
CA GLY A 330 20.22 -7.16 -5.58
C GLY A 330 20.02 -5.66 -5.82
N GLU A 331 20.22 -5.22 -7.06
CA GLU A 331 20.00 -3.81 -7.44
C GLU A 331 18.52 -3.41 -7.29
N PRO A 332 18.19 -2.20 -6.84
CA PRO A 332 16.80 -1.79 -6.63
C PRO A 332 16.00 -1.79 -7.94
N ALA A 333 14.76 -2.28 -7.90
CA ALA A 333 13.78 -2.02 -8.97
C ALA A 333 13.44 -0.52 -8.96
N TYR A 334 13.68 0.20 -10.06
CA TYR A 334 13.75 1.66 -9.99
C TYR A 334 12.38 2.37 -9.89
N PHE A 335 12.08 2.78 -8.65
CA PHE A 335 11.42 4.05 -8.27
C PHE A 335 12.04 4.71 -7.02
N ALA A 336 12.95 4.02 -6.32
CA ALA A 336 13.69 4.55 -5.19
C ALA A 336 15.07 3.87 -5.08
N PRO A 337 16.18 4.57 -5.37
CA PRO A 337 17.52 4.08 -5.02
C PRO A 337 17.62 3.77 -3.53
N PHE A 338 18.40 2.75 -3.13
CA PHE A 338 18.49 2.38 -1.72
C PHE A 338 18.97 3.51 -0.82
N ASP A 339 19.84 4.40 -1.30
CA ASP A 339 20.29 5.56 -0.50
C ASP A 339 19.13 6.52 -0.19
N THR A 340 18.26 6.75 -1.17
CA THR A 340 17.02 7.52 -1.00
C THR A 340 16.04 6.77 -0.08
N GLU A 341 15.90 5.45 -0.24
CA GLU A 341 14.98 4.63 0.54
C GLU A 341 15.39 4.56 2.02
N VAL A 342 16.66 4.32 2.32
CA VAL A 342 17.19 4.27 3.68
C VAL A 342 17.05 5.64 4.37
N THR A 343 17.26 6.74 3.62
CA THR A 343 17.00 8.08 4.14
C THR A 343 15.52 8.29 4.48
N ARG A 344 14.61 7.82 3.62
CA ARG A 344 13.17 7.90 3.87
C ARG A 344 12.76 7.01 5.05
N ILE A 345 13.29 5.79 5.15
CA ILE A 345 13.04 4.89 6.27
C ILE A 345 13.38 5.57 7.60
N ALA A 346 14.54 6.23 7.69
CA ALA A 346 14.93 6.97 8.90
C ALA A 346 13.91 8.07 9.27
N GLN A 347 13.29 8.72 8.29
CA GLN A 347 12.32 9.81 8.50
C GLN A 347 10.88 9.34 8.75
N GLU A 348 10.56 8.10 8.40
CA GLU A 348 9.20 7.58 8.38
C GLU A 348 9.08 6.25 9.14
N PRO A 349 9.40 6.20 10.45
CA PRO A 349 9.35 4.98 11.25
C PRO A 349 8.02 4.23 11.11
N ALA A 350 8.10 2.91 11.04
CA ALA A 350 7.01 1.95 10.89
C ALA A 350 6.20 2.05 9.59
N SER A 351 6.46 3.04 8.72
CA SER A 351 5.65 3.27 7.53
C SER A 351 5.84 2.15 6.50
N ARG A 352 7.08 1.67 6.31
CA ARG A 352 7.37 0.58 5.38
C ARG A 352 6.83 -0.77 5.87
N VAL A 353 6.87 -0.99 7.19
CA VAL A 353 6.25 -2.16 7.82
C VAL A 353 4.74 -2.12 7.64
N GLY A 354 4.12 -0.96 7.85
CA GLY A 354 2.69 -0.74 7.66
C GLY A 354 2.22 -1.15 6.26
N GLU A 355 2.90 -0.69 5.22
CA GLU A 355 2.59 -0.99 3.81
C GLU A 355 2.70 -2.49 3.50
N ALA A 356 3.81 -3.14 3.90
CA ALA A 356 4.03 -4.56 3.65
C ALA A 356 3.06 -5.45 4.44
N MET A 357 2.78 -5.11 5.70
CA MET A 357 1.86 -5.86 6.54
C MET A 357 0.40 -5.67 6.12
N ALA A 358 0.01 -4.50 5.60
CA ALA A 358 -1.32 -4.27 5.03
C ALA A 358 -1.55 -5.16 3.79
N TRP A 359 -0.54 -5.33 2.93
CA TRP A 359 -0.59 -6.29 1.83
C TRP A 359 -0.82 -7.73 2.35
N LEU A 360 -0.03 -8.15 3.33
CA LEU A 360 -0.14 -9.49 3.89
C LEU A 360 -1.49 -9.71 4.59
N ALA A 361 -2.03 -8.69 5.27
CA ALA A 361 -3.37 -8.75 5.84
C ALA A 361 -4.45 -8.98 4.78
N ILE A 362 -4.37 -8.29 3.63
CA ILE A 362 -5.28 -8.52 2.49
C ILE A 362 -5.11 -9.93 1.92
N ALA A 363 -3.87 -10.39 1.74
CA ALA A 363 -3.60 -11.72 1.23
C ALA A 363 -4.12 -12.82 2.17
N ASP A 364 -3.93 -12.66 3.48
CA ASP A 364 -4.39 -13.60 4.52
C ASP A 364 -5.92 -13.62 4.61
N ALA A 365 -6.55 -12.44 4.53
CA ALA A 365 -8.00 -12.27 4.44
C ALA A 365 -8.61 -13.02 3.24
N VAL A 366 -7.99 -12.93 2.06
CA VAL A 366 -8.44 -13.66 0.87
C VAL A 366 -8.15 -15.16 1.01
N GLY A 367 -7.00 -15.51 1.59
CA GLY A 367 -6.57 -16.87 1.85
C GLY A 367 -6.44 -17.71 0.57
N THR A 368 -6.97 -18.92 0.60
CA THR A 368 -6.90 -19.87 -0.53
C THR A 368 -8.09 -19.80 -1.49
N ARG A 369 -9.00 -18.82 -1.30
CA ARG A 369 -10.22 -18.67 -2.11
C ARG A 369 -9.88 -18.45 -3.58
N ARG A 370 -10.71 -19.00 -4.47
CA ARG A 370 -10.58 -18.87 -5.94
C ARG A 370 -11.92 -18.51 -6.58
N GLY A 371 -11.89 -18.08 -7.84
CA GLY A 371 -13.08 -17.77 -8.63
C GLY A 371 -14.01 -16.76 -7.94
N THR A 372 -15.31 -17.04 -7.94
CA THR A 372 -16.34 -16.17 -7.37
C THR A 372 -16.16 -15.87 -5.89
N LYS A 373 -15.66 -16.85 -5.10
CA LYS A 373 -15.39 -16.64 -3.67
C LYS A 373 -14.29 -15.61 -3.45
N ARG A 374 -13.23 -15.64 -4.27
CA ARG A 374 -12.14 -14.65 -4.25
C ARG A 374 -12.64 -13.28 -4.66
N ILE A 375 -13.38 -13.21 -5.77
CA ILE A 375 -13.98 -11.98 -6.29
C ILE A 375 -14.90 -11.32 -5.25
N ALA A 376 -15.70 -12.11 -4.53
CA ALA A 376 -16.58 -11.58 -3.49
C ALA A 376 -15.80 -10.87 -2.37
N VAL A 377 -14.61 -11.37 -1.99
CA VAL A 377 -13.72 -10.68 -1.04
C VAL A 377 -13.23 -9.35 -1.61
N HIS A 378 -12.74 -9.35 -2.86
CA HIS A 378 -12.25 -8.14 -3.52
C HIS A 378 -13.31 -7.05 -3.62
N GLN A 379 -14.53 -7.41 -4.00
CA GLN A 379 -15.66 -6.49 -4.10
C GLN A 379 -16.01 -5.90 -2.73
N ARG A 380 -16.01 -6.69 -1.66
CA ARG A 380 -16.24 -6.17 -0.30
C ARG A 380 -15.14 -5.21 0.15
N LEU A 381 -13.87 -5.55 -0.09
CA LEU A 381 -12.74 -4.68 0.27
C LEU A 381 -12.79 -3.35 -0.49
N LEU A 382 -13.04 -3.39 -1.80
CA LEU A 382 -13.15 -2.19 -2.64
C LEU A 382 -14.37 -1.33 -2.29
N ALA A 383 -15.52 -1.95 -2.02
CA ALA A 383 -16.74 -1.24 -1.62
C ALA A 383 -16.62 -0.61 -0.24
N ALA A 384 -15.94 -1.28 0.70
CA ALA A 384 -15.65 -0.71 2.00
C ALA A 384 -14.66 0.46 1.89
N GLY A 385 -13.63 0.34 1.05
CA GLY A 385 -12.54 1.31 0.90
C GLY A 385 -11.45 1.14 1.95
N ARG A 386 -10.48 2.05 2.01
CA ARG A 386 -9.29 1.92 2.87
C ARG A 386 -9.62 1.70 4.36
N MET A 387 -8.91 0.81 5.02
CA MET A 387 -9.12 0.48 6.43
C MET A 387 -7.81 0.07 7.11
N ARG A 388 -7.77 0.14 8.44
CA ARG A 388 -6.64 -0.38 9.22
C ARG A 388 -6.53 -1.91 9.04
N SER A 389 -5.33 -2.46 9.19
CA SER A 389 -5.06 -3.85 8.79
C SER A 389 -5.86 -4.89 9.59
N GLU A 390 -6.11 -4.63 10.87
CA GLU A 390 -6.95 -5.48 11.73
C GLU A 390 -8.42 -5.51 11.30
N ALA A 391 -8.90 -4.50 10.56
CA ALA A 391 -10.27 -4.44 10.06
C ALA A 391 -10.44 -5.24 8.75
N VAL A 392 -9.35 -5.56 8.04
CA VAL A 392 -9.39 -6.26 6.74
C VAL A 392 -10.05 -7.63 6.87
N GLY A 393 -9.69 -8.40 7.92
CA GLY A 393 -10.25 -9.74 8.17
C GLY A 393 -11.75 -9.74 8.48
N ASN A 394 -12.30 -8.65 9.01
CA ASN A 394 -13.72 -8.54 9.36
C ASN A 394 -14.62 -8.23 8.16
N ILE A 395 -14.02 -7.77 7.05
CA ILE A 395 -14.73 -7.41 5.81
C ILE A 395 -14.53 -8.49 4.74
N SER A 396 -13.50 -9.33 4.88
CA SER A 396 -13.04 -10.29 3.88
C SER A 396 -13.78 -11.60 3.80
#